data_AF-A0A562UC35-F1
#
_entry.id   AF-A0A562UC35-F1
#
_cell.length_a   1.000
_cell.length_b   1.000
_cell.length_c   1.000
_cell.angle_alpha   90.00
_cell.angle_beta   90.00
_cell.angle_gamma   90.00
#
_symmetry.space_group_name_H-M   'P 1'
#
loop_
_entity.id
_entity.type
_entity.pdbx_description
1 polymer ?
#
loop_
_entity_poly.entity_id
_entity_poly.type
_entity_poly.pdbx_seq_one_letter_code
_entity_poly.pdbx_strand_id
1 'polypeptide(L)'
;MEDVDTLLKWTDDLKKEISQLSFQENDIRRDFYGLLFDVTYNSYISFAGQKLFESIKDGDVILSDKLSISDKHVERLMEASIFPIRSRSQRNYLNRHLLIDAWSNFELCTTFFVEAICKDDELENLLGHHFRDIYKCISKSNLNENERENLLKLTRKTHLTHVPITRKTDFLFKRAINYYRDAQKDKEFLIFLGRFRNTIHTNFIYYGKDFEYRFGHAHFKFENSKLVKWIDPFEPSPKLYFYLLGQLKDIWTVFVNAINHDSLIPYPDLEQE
;
A
#
# COMPACT_ATOMS: atom_id res chain seq x y z
N MET A 1 11.13 12.95 19.24
CA MET A 1 10.18 12.13 20.03
C MET A 1 8.83 12.11 19.36
N GLU A 2 8.27 13.26 18.95
CA GLU A 2 6.93 13.35 18.36
C GLU A 2 6.60 12.35 17.23
N ASP A 3 7.51 12.11 16.28
CA ASP A 3 7.28 11.13 15.20
C ASP A 3 7.22 9.67 15.69
N VAL A 4 8.06 9.31 16.67
CA VAL A 4 8.10 7.97 17.27
C VAL A 4 6.87 7.75 18.13
N ASP A 5 6.45 8.76 18.89
CA ASP A 5 5.24 8.70 19.73
C ASP A 5 3.98 8.60 18.86
N THR A 6 3.95 9.31 17.72
CA THR A 6 2.88 9.21 16.73
C THR A 6 2.78 7.80 16.16
N LEU A 7 3.92 7.20 15.83
CA LEU A 7 4.03 5.83 15.35
C LEU A 7 3.52 4.82 16.38
N LEU A 8 4.00 4.92 17.62
CA LEU A 8 3.59 4.05 18.72
C LEU A 8 2.07 4.11 18.93
N LYS A 9 1.52 5.32 19.00
CA LYS A 9 0.07 5.51 19.14
C LYS A 9 -0.70 4.85 18.00
N TRP A 10 -0.25 5.02 16.76
CA TRP A 10 -0.89 4.44 15.59
C TRP A 10 -0.89 2.91 15.65
N THR A 11 0.24 2.31 16.04
CA THR A 11 0.33 0.84 16.21
C THR A 11 -0.54 0.33 17.36
N ASP A 12 -0.65 1.08 18.47
CA ASP A 12 -1.50 0.73 19.60
C ASP A 12 -2.99 0.81 19.26
N ASP A 13 -3.39 1.83 18.51
CA ASP A 13 -4.77 2.01 18.06
C ASP A 13 -5.15 0.92 17.05
N LEU A 14 -4.27 0.60 16.09
CA LEU A 14 -4.48 -0.55 15.19
C LEU A 14 -4.63 -1.87 15.94
N LYS A 15 -3.79 -2.13 16.94
CA LYS A 15 -3.85 -3.34 17.75
C LYS A 15 -5.20 -3.49 18.45
N LYS A 16 -5.75 -2.39 18.98
CA LYS A 16 -7.10 -2.36 19.57
C LYS A 16 -8.16 -2.63 18.51
N GLU A 17 -8.08 -1.97 17.36
CA GLU A 17 -9.03 -2.17 16.25
C GLU A 17 -9.06 -3.64 15.81
N ILE A 18 -7.91 -4.26 15.59
CA ILE A 18 -7.79 -5.68 15.19
C ILE A 18 -8.52 -6.59 16.18
N SER A 19 -8.39 -6.33 17.49
CA SER A 19 -9.05 -7.12 18.53
C SER A 19 -10.58 -6.99 18.57
N GLN A 20 -11.11 -5.96 17.90
CA GLN A 20 -12.55 -5.66 17.83
C GLN A 20 -13.19 -6.12 16.51
N LEU A 21 -12.39 -6.55 15.53
CA LEU A 21 -12.91 -7.06 14.26
C LEU A 21 -13.65 -8.38 14.48
N SER A 22 -14.85 -8.49 13.89
CA SER A 22 -15.69 -9.68 13.98
C SER A 22 -15.23 -10.84 13.09
N PHE A 23 -14.26 -10.58 12.20
CA PHE A 23 -13.74 -11.58 11.26
C PHE A 23 -12.82 -12.59 11.97
N GLN A 24 -12.85 -13.82 11.48
CA GLN A 24 -12.02 -14.92 11.99
C GLN A 24 -10.53 -14.68 11.72
N GLU A 25 -9.67 -15.42 12.41
CA GLU A 25 -8.24 -15.48 12.07
C GLU A 25 -8.04 -16.05 10.66
N ASN A 26 -7.00 -15.58 9.96
CA ASN A 26 -6.68 -15.90 8.57
C ASN A 26 -7.73 -15.44 7.55
N ASP A 27 -8.64 -14.54 7.94
CA ASP A 27 -9.53 -13.88 7.00
C ASP A 27 -8.87 -12.62 6.44
N ILE A 28 -8.77 -12.51 5.11
CA ILE A 28 -8.12 -11.39 4.42
C ILE A 28 -8.63 -10.02 4.86
N ARG A 29 -9.90 -9.93 5.28
CA ARG A 29 -10.54 -8.69 5.75
C ARG A 29 -9.97 -8.23 7.08
N ARG A 30 -9.62 -9.18 7.96
CA ARG A 30 -8.89 -8.95 9.21
C ARG A 30 -7.39 -8.83 8.96
N ASP A 31 -6.83 -9.71 8.16
CA ASP A 31 -5.38 -9.82 7.96
C ASP A 31 -4.81 -8.56 7.32
N PHE A 32 -5.57 -7.84 6.49
CA PHE A 32 -5.17 -6.51 6.03
C PHE A 32 -4.74 -5.58 7.18
N TYR A 33 -5.48 -5.57 8.30
CA TYR A 33 -5.14 -4.75 9.46
C TYR A 33 -3.90 -5.28 10.18
N GLY A 34 -3.75 -6.61 10.28
CA GLY A 34 -2.56 -7.25 10.83
C GLY A 34 -1.29 -6.93 10.03
N LEU A 35 -1.38 -7.02 8.70
CA LEU A 35 -0.31 -6.67 7.77
C LEU A 35 0.03 -5.18 7.82
N LEU A 36 -0.98 -4.32 7.96
CA LEU A 36 -0.77 -2.88 8.11
C LEU A 36 -0.13 -2.54 9.46
N PHE A 37 -0.51 -3.27 10.52
CA PHE A 37 0.15 -3.20 11.83
C PHE A 37 1.63 -3.61 11.71
N ASP A 38 1.94 -4.73 11.06
CA ASP A 38 3.33 -5.19 10.91
C ASP A 38 4.19 -4.17 10.16
N VAL A 39 3.73 -3.67 9.01
CA VAL A 39 4.46 -2.67 8.21
C VAL A 39 4.72 -1.38 9.02
N THR A 40 3.75 -0.93 9.81
CA THR A 40 3.91 0.26 10.66
C THR A 40 4.75 0.01 11.90
N TYR A 41 4.66 -1.18 12.49
CA TYR A 41 5.47 -1.59 13.63
C TYR A 41 6.95 -1.72 13.26
N ASN A 42 7.25 -2.29 12.10
CA ASN A 42 8.61 -2.36 11.56
C ASN A 42 9.20 -0.96 11.30
N SER A 43 8.37 -0.04 10.82
CA SER A 43 8.75 1.38 10.71
C SER A 43 8.99 2.01 12.09
N TYR A 44 8.12 1.77 13.07
CA TYR A 44 8.27 2.23 14.46
C TYR A 44 9.60 1.77 15.07
N ILE A 45 9.89 0.45 15.06
CA ILE A 45 11.14 -0.10 15.60
C ILE A 45 12.34 0.59 14.95
N SER A 46 12.31 0.77 13.64
CA SER A 46 13.43 1.37 12.90
C SER A 46 13.66 2.83 13.26
N PHE A 47 12.60 3.64 13.37
CA PHE A 47 12.70 5.05 13.78
C PHE A 47 13.07 5.18 15.27
N ALA A 48 12.50 4.36 16.14
CA ALA A 48 12.81 4.32 17.57
C ALA A 48 14.26 3.90 17.81
N GLY A 49 14.74 2.87 17.09
CA GLY A 49 16.12 2.43 17.10
C GLY A 49 17.07 3.55 16.67
N GLN A 50 16.77 4.25 15.57
CA GLN A 50 17.58 5.41 15.16
C GLN A 50 17.68 6.46 16.28
N LYS A 51 16.56 6.78 16.94
CA LYS A 51 16.55 7.76 18.03
C LYS A 51 17.35 7.28 19.24
N LEU A 52 17.25 6.00 19.59
CA LEU A 52 18.06 5.40 20.63
C LEU A 52 19.56 5.52 20.31
N PHE A 53 19.98 5.27 19.07
CA PHE A 53 21.39 5.41 18.66
C PHE A 53 21.87 6.87 18.62
N GLU A 54 20.97 7.83 18.37
CA GLU A 54 21.25 9.26 18.54
C GLU A 54 21.49 9.57 20.04
N SER A 55 20.62 9.12 20.94
CA SER A 55 20.76 9.31 22.39
C SER A 55 21.99 8.63 22.99
N ILE A 56 22.38 7.44 22.51
CA ILE A 56 23.63 6.79 22.93
C ILE A 56 24.85 7.62 22.51
N LYS A 57 24.86 8.11 21.28
CA LYS A 57 25.94 8.96 20.75
C LYS A 57 26.08 10.26 21.55
N ASP A 58 24.95 10.86 21.94
CA ASP A 58 24.92 12.12 22.68
C ASP A 58 25.22 11.92 24.18
N GLY A 59 25.31 10.67 24.66
CA GLY A 59 25.64 10.32 26.04
C GLY A 59 24.44 10.26 26.99
N ASP A 60 23.22 10.43 26.47
CA ASP A 60 21.98 10.34 27.24
C ASP A 60 21.66 8.89 27.67
N VAL A 61 22.18 7.91 26.94
CA VAL A 61 22.02 6.48 27.21
C VAL A 61 23.39 5.82 27.28
N ILE A 62 23.70 5.23 28.44
CA ILE A 62 24.95 4.50 28.67
C ILE A 62 24.68 3.00 28.53
N LEU A 63 25.38 2.36 27.59
CA LEU A 63 25.33 0.92 27.43
C LEU A 63 26.19 0.25 28.52
N SER A 64 25.67 -0.80 29.15
CA SER A 64 26.42 -1.54 30.16
C SER A 64 27.58 -2.32 29.53
N ASP A 65 28.67 -2.50 30.28
CA ASP A 65 29.85 -3.29 29.88
C ASP A 65 29.54 -4.74 29.47
N LYS A 66 28.38 -5.27 29.87
CA LYS A 66 27.88 -6.59 29.46
C LYS A 66 27.55 -6.71 27.97
N LEU A 67 27.42 -5.58 27.27
CA LEU A 67 27.20 -5.54 25.82
C LEU A 67 28.51 -5.59 25.00
N SER A 68 29.66 -5.73 25.66
CA SER A 68 31.00 -5.78 25.02
C SER A 68 31.15 -6.84 23.91
N ILE A 69 30.43 -7.96 24.01
CA ILE A 69 30.40 -9.01 22.97
C ILE A 69 29.74 -8.51 21.67
N SER A 70 28.92 -7.46 21.76
CA SER A 70 28.18 -6.86 20.64
C SER A 70 28.75 -5.52 20.19
N ASP A 71 29.92 -5.09 20.68
CA ASP A 71 30.47 -3.75 20.42
C ASP A 71 30.52 -3.40 18.93
N LYS A 72 31.02 -4.32 18.09
CA LYS A 72 31.07 -4.11 16.62
C LYS A 72 29.68 -3.96 15.99
N HIS A 73 28.66 -4.65 16.52
CA HIS A 73 27.29 -4.55 16.03
C HIS A 73 26.65 -3.23 16.47
N VAL A 74 26.88 -2.83 17.72
CA VAL A 74 26.44 -1.54 18.26
C VAL A 74 27.08 -0.39 17.46
N GLU A 75 28.40 -0.44 17.25
CA GLU A 75 29.11 0.53 16.40
C GLU A 75 28.49 0.62 15.01
N ARG A 76 28.19 -0.53 14.39
CA ARG A 76 27.58 -0.56 13.05
C ARG A 76 26.19 0.05 13.01
N LEU A 77 25.38 -0.20 14.04
CA LEU A 77 24.04 0.35 14.16
C LEU A 77 24.07 1.87 14.43
N MET A 78 25.10 2.35 15.15
CA MET A 78 25.33 3.77 15.39
C MET A 78 25.82 4.54 14.15
N GLU A 79 26.29 3.87 13.09
CA GLU A 79 26.71 4.56 11.85
C GLU A 79 25.60 5.46 11.26
N ALA A 80 24.33 5.09 11.45
CA ALA A 80 23.20 5.90 11.02
C ALA A 80 23.07 7.21 11.81
N SER A 81 23.45 7.26 13.09
CA SER A 81 23.45 8.47 13.92
C SER A 81 24.75 9.30 13.76
N ILE A 82 25.81 8.69 13.21
CA ILE A 82 27.10 9.34 12.98
C ILE A 82 27.14 10.04 11.62
N PHE A 83 26.66 9.39 10.55
CA PHE A 83 26.77 9.90 9.18
C PHE A 83 25.44 10.52 8.68
N PRO A 84 25.36 11.86 8.47
CA PRO A 84 24.10 12.53 8.10
C PRO A 84 23.44 11.99 6.82
N ILE A 85 24.25 11.61 5.83
CA ILE A 85 23.73 11.03 4.58
C ILE A 85 23.05 9.67 4.79
N ARG A 86 23.56 8.86 5.72
CA ARG A 86 22.97 7.56 6.06
C ARG A 86 21.67 7.74 6.81
N SER A 87 21.63 8.66 7.78
CA SER A 87 20.38 9.06 8.46
C SER A 87 19.29 9.44 7.45
N ARG A 88 19.61 10.33 6.50
CA ARG A 88 18.65 10.75 5.45
C ARG A 88 18.24 9.58 4.55
N SER A 89 19.20 8.77 4.11
CA SER A 89 18.94 7.59 3.27
C SER A 89 18.03 6.59 3.96
N GLN A 90 18.27 6.31 5.25
CA GLN A 90 17.47 5.41 6.08
C GLN A 90 16.04 5.92 6.22
N ARG A 91 15.83 7.20 6.55
CA ARG A 91 14.48 7.77 6.64
C ARG A 91 13.72 7.69 5.31
N ASN A 92 14.39 8.00 4.20
CA ASN A 92 13.80 7.85 2.87
C ASN A 92 13.51 6.38 2.52
N TYR A 93 14.34 5.45 2.96
CA TYR A 93 14.11 4.02 2.79
C TYR A 93 12.86 3.57 3.56
N LEU A 94 12.76 3.91 4.85
CA LEU A 94 11.62 3.56 5.70
C LEU A 94 10.31 4.14 5.16
N ASN A 95 10.28 5.41 4.79
CA ASN A 95 9.08 6.05 4.24
C ASN A 95 8.61 5.39 2.92
N ARG A 96 9.55 4.97 2.06
CA ARG A 96 9.23 4.27 0.81
C ARG A 96 8.68 2.88 1.07
N HIS A 97 9.33 2.11 1.93
CA HIS A 97 8.90 0.77 2.31
C HIS A 97 7.51 0.78 2.93
N LEU A 98 7.28 1.69 3.86
CA LEU A 98 5.98 1.88 4.49
C LEU A 98 4.84 2.02 3.46
N LEU A 99 5.04 2.85 2.42
CA LEU A 99 4.03 3.05 1.38
C LEU A 99 3.90 1.84 0.44
N ILE A 100 5.03 1.30 -0.01
CA ILE A 100 5.07 0.19 -0.97
C ILE A 100 4.42 -1.05 -0.35
N ASP A 101 4.81 -1.40 0.88
CA ASP A 101 4.37 -2.62 1.53
C ASP A 101 2.89 -2.52 1.91
N ALA A 102 2.45 -1.39 2.47
CA ALA A 102 1.02 -1.16 2.75
C ALA A 102 0.15 -1.19 1.49
N TRP A 103 0.61 -0.57 0.40
CA TRP A 103 -0.11 -0.62 -0.89
C TRP A 103 -0.15 -2.04 -1.46
N SER A 104 0.95 -2.79 -1.36
CA SER A 104 1.03 -4.16 -1.87
C SER A 104 0.09 -5.08 -1.09
N ASN A 105 0.04 -4.92 0.24
CA ASN A 105 -0.92 -5.62 1.10
C ASN A 105 -2.36 -5.26 0.73
N PHE A 106 -2.68 -3.98 0.50
CA PHE A 106 -3.99 -3.55 0.03
C PHE A 106 -4.36 -4.18 -1.32
N GLU A 107 -3.43 -4.20 -2.27
CA GLU A 107 -3.63 -4.77 -3.60
C GLU A 107 -3.86 -6.28 -3.55
N LEU A 108 -3.10 -7.00 -2.72
CA LEU A 108 -3.28 -8.41 -2.44
C LEU A 108 -4.66 -8.67 -1.84
N CYS A 109 -4.97 -8.03 -0.72
CA CYS A 109 -6.24 -8.23 0.00
C CYS A 109 -7.44 -7.90 -0.89
N THR A 110 -7.35 -6.82 -1.67
CA THR A 110 -8.37 -6.46 -2.67
C THR A 110 -8.54 -7.53 -3.73
N THR A 111 -7.45 -8.16 -4.19
CA THR A 111 -7.51 -9.21 -5.20
C THR A 111 -8.29 -10.42 -4.69
N PHE A 112 -7.93 -10.93 -3.50
CA PHE A 112 -8.62 -12.08 -2.89
C PHE A 112 -10.06 -11.74 -2.50
N PHE A 113 -10.32 -10.52 -2.02
CA PHE A 113 -11.67 -10.12 -1.69
C PHE A 113 -12.57 -10.06 -2.94
N VAL A 114 -12.06 -9.51 -4.04
CA VAL A 114 -12.78 -9.51 -5.33
C VAL A 114 -13.03 -10.93 -5.82
N GLU A 115 -12.03 -11.80 -5.73
CA GLU A 115 -12.15 -13.21 -6.13
C GLU A 115 -13.29 -13.92 -5.37
N ALA A 116 -13.35 -13.73 -4.05
CA ALA A 116 -14.33 -14.37 -3.19
C ALA A 116 -15.78 -13.90 -3.42
N ILE A 117 -15.98 -12.68 -3.91
CA ILE A 117 -17.32 -12.09 -4.09
C ILE A 117 -17.76 -12.01 -5.56
N CYS A 118 -16.85 -12.25 -6.52
CA CYS A 118 -17.16 -12.27 -7.94
C CYS A 118 -17.97 -13.51 -8.29
N LYS A 119 -19.00 -13.35 -9.11
CA LYS A 119 -19.60 -14.47 -9.85
C LYS A 119 -18.72 -14.85 -11.04
N ASP A 120 -18.87 -16.07 -11.56
CA ASP A 120 -18.10 -16.56 -12.70
C ASP A 120 -18.16 -15.62 -13.91
N ASP A 121 -19.36 -15.12 -14.25
CA ASP A 121 -19.53 -14.20 -15.38
C ASP A 121 -18.85 -12.84 -15.16
N GLU A 122 -18.82 -12.36 -13.92
CA GLU A 122 -18.14 -11.12 -13.54
C GLU A 122 -16.63 -11.29 -13.53
N LEU A 123 -16.13 -12.45 -13.09
CA LEU A 123 -14.73 -12.82 -13.12
C LEU A 123 -14.21 -12.90 -14.56
N GLU A 124 -14.93 -13.62 -15.43
CA GLU A 124 -14.66 -13.69 -16.87
C GLU A 124 -14.66 -12.28 -17.48
N ASN A 125 -15.58 -11.42 -17.04
CA ASN A 125 -15.61 -10.04 -17.46
C ASN A 125 -14.34 -9.29 -17.02
N LEU A 126 -13.90 -9.38 -15.77
CA LEU A 126 -12.68 -8.71 -15.30
C LEU A 126 -11.43 -9.20 -16.07
N LEU A 127 -11.27 -10.51 -16.24
CA LEU A 127 -10.14 -11.14 -16.92
C LEU A 127 -10.09 -10.86 -18.42
N GLY A 128 -11.25 -10.79 -19.07
CA GLY A 128 -11.41 -10.54 -20.51
C GLY A 128 -11.40 -9.06 -20.91
N HIS A 129 -11.29 -8.11 -19.98
CA HIS A 129 -11.45 -6.70 -20.31
C HIS A 129 -10.36 -6.16 -21.25
N HIS A 130 -9.10 -6.58 -21.09
CA HIS A 130 -8.02 -6.15 -21.98
C HIS A 130 -8.25 -6.63 -23.43
N PHE A 131 -8.66 -7.89 -23.60
CA PHE A 131 -9.10 -8.42 -24.89
C PHE A 131 -10.21 -7.56 -25.50
N ARG A 132 -11.24 -7.20 -24.72
CA ARG A 132 -12.36 -6.39 -25.23
C ARG A 132 -11.94 -4.98 -25.65
N ASP A 133 -11.01 -4.35 -24.93
CA ASP A 133 -10.48 -3.03 -25.30
C ASP A 133 -9.73 -3.10 -26.63
N ILE A 134 -8.82 -4.05 -26.78
CA ILE A 134 -8.09 -4.29 -28.03
C ILE A 134 -9.06 -4.62 -29.16
N TYR A 135 -9.98 -5.56 -28.92
CA TYR A 135 -10.96 -6.01 -29.91
C TYR A 135 -11.81 -4.84 -30.43
N LYS A 136 -12.22 -3.90 -29.58
CA LYS A 136 -12.94 -2.68 -30.01
C LYS A 136 -12.09 -1.76 -30.89
N CYS A 137 -10.78 -1.67 -30.66
CA CYS A 137 -9.89 -0.85 -31.48
C CYS A 137 -9.65 -1.47 -32.86
N ILE A 138 -9.64 -2.80 -32.96
CA ILE A 138 -9.37 -3.54 -34.20
C ILE A 138 -10.63 -4.14 -34.83
N SER A 139 -11.83 -3.94 -34.27
CA SER A 139 -13.06 -4.51 -34.81
C SER A 139 -13.40 -3.97 -36.20
N LYS A 140 -12.71 -2.93 -36.66
CA LYS A 140 -12.72 -2.44 -38.05
C LYS A 140 -11.92 -3.32 -39.02
N SER A 141 -11.15 -4.29 -38.52
CA SER A 141 -10.18 -5.08 -39.27
C SER A 141 -10.70 -6.42 -39.81
N ASN A 142 -11.99 -6.75 -39.64
CA ASN A 142 -12.60 -8.02 -40.08
C ASN A 142 -11.78 -9.28 -39.71
N LEU A 143 -11.39 -9.40 -38.43
CA LEU A 143 -10.73 -10.62 -37.95
C LEU A 143 -11.62 -11.85 -38.17
N ASN A 144 -11.04 -12.92 -38.70
CA ASN A 144 -11.72 -14.21 -38.77
C ASN A 144 -11.80 -14.88 -37.38
N GLU A 145 -12.58 -15.94 -37.26
CA GLU A 145 -12.85 -16.61 -35.97
C GLU A 145 -11.58 -17.17 -35.32
N ASN A 146 -10.65 -17.69 -36.12
CA ASN A 146 -9.40 -18.26 -35.64
C ASN A 146 -8.43 -17.16 -35.12
N GLU A 147 -8.36 -16.02 -35.83
CA GLU A 147 -7.61 -14.84 -35.39
C GLU A 147 -8.18 -14.26 -34.08
N ARG A 148 -9.51 -14.24 -33.95
CA ARG A 148 -10.18 -13.80 -32.73
C ARG A 148 -9.86 -14.71 -31.55
N GLU A 149 -9.88 -16.03 -31.74
CA GLU A 149 -9.56 -16.99 -30.70
C GLU A 149 -8.09 -16.88 -30.26
N ASN A 150 -7.17 -16.74 -31.21
CA ASN A 150 -5.75 -16.51 -30.93
C ASN A 150 -5.51 -15.22 -30.16
N LEU A 151 -6.17 -14.12 -30.55
CA LEU A 151 -6.09 -12.86 -29.83
C LEU A 151 -6.62 -12.96 -28.40
N LEU A 152 -7.75 -13.68 -28.20
CA LEU A 152 -8.31 -13.93 -26.88
C LEU A 152 -7.29 -14.66 -26.00
N LYS A 153 -6.68 -15.74 -26.51
CA LYS A 153 -5.65 -16.51 -25.78
C LYS A 153 -4.44 -15.64 -25.40
N LEU A 154 -4.00 -14.74 -26.28
CA LEU A 154 -2.82 -13.88 -26.04
C LEU A 154 -3.08 -12.73 -25.05
N THR A 155 -4.31 -12.23 -24.98
CA THR A 155 -4.61 -10.96 -24.27
C THR A 155 -5.46 -11.14 -23.02
N ARG A 156 -6.16 -12.27 -22.88
CA ARG A 156 -6.92 -12.62 -21.70
C ARG A 156 -5.97 -12.84 -20.52
N LYS A 157 -6.32 -12.29 -19.36
CA LYS A 157 -5.60 -12.59 -18.12
C LYS A 157 -6.06 -13.93 -17.56
N THR A 158 -5.14 -14.71 -17.03
CA THR A 158 -5.42 -16.00 -16.39
C THR A 158 -5.74 -15.86 -14.91
N HIS A 159 -5.31 -14.77 -14.27
CA HIS A 159 -5.45 -14.55 -12.84
C HIS A 159 -5.72 -13.07 -12.51
N LEU A 160 -6.47 -12.80 -11.44
CA LEU A 160 -6.86 -11.44 -11.00
C LEU A 160 -5.67 -10.58 -10.54
N THR A 161 -4.54 -11.19 -10.19
CA THR A 161 -3.28 -10.48 -9.92
C THR A 161 -2.79 -9.69 -11.13
N HIS A 162 -3.13 -10.11 -12.35
CA HIS A 162 -2.77 -9.40 -13.58
C HIS A 162 -3.82 -8.37 -14.02
N VAL A 163 -4.96 -8.28 -13.30
CA VAL A 163 -5.97 -7.24 -13.51
C VAL A 163 -5.55 -5.99 -12.73
N PRO A 164 -5.51 -4.80 -13.35
CA PRO A 164 -5.14 -3.57 -12.65
C PRO A 164 -5.99 -3.34 -11.40
N ILE A 165 -5.34 -2.94 -10.31
CA ILE A 165 -5.99 -2.63 -9.03
C ILE A 165 -7.14 -1.64 -9.16
N THR A 166 -7.04 -0.64 -10.05
CA THR A 166 -8.14 0.32 -10.31
C THR A 166 -9.43 -0.35 -10.80
N ARG A 167 -9.33 -1.42 -11.60
CA ARG A 167 -10.52 -2.17 -12.06
C ARG A 167 -11.13 -2.99 -10.92
N LYS A 168 -10.28 -3.57 -10.07
CA LYS A 168 -10.69 -4.33 -8.89
C LYS A 168 -11.40 -3.42 -7.88
N THR A 169 -10.83 -2.25 -7.59
CA THR A 169 -11.48 -1.28 -6.69
C THR A 169 -12.74 -0.68 -7.30
N ASP A 170 -12.77 -0.38 -8.61
CA ASP A 170 -14.01 0.04 -9.29
C ASP A 170 -15.13 -1.01 -9.20
N PHE A 171 -14.77 -2.29 -9.26
CA PHE A 171 -15.71 -3.37 -9.02
C PHE A 171 -16.23 -3.35 -7.58
N LEU A 172 -15.35 -3.21 -6.58
CA LEU A 172 -15.75 -3.10 -5.17
C LEU A 172 -16.67 -1.89 -4.92
N PHE A 173 -16.36 -0.72 -5.50
CA PHE A 173 -17.22 0.46 -5.39
C PHE A 173 -18.62 0.24 -5.98
N LYS A 174 -18.74 -0.54 -7.05
CA LYS A 174 -20.06 -0.89 -7.64
C LYS A 174 -20.82 -1.90 -6.79
N ARG A 175 -20.10 -2.77 -6.07
CA ARG A 175 -20.68 -3.82 -5.23
C ARG A 175 -21.11 -3.32 -3.85
N ALA A 176 -20.41 -2.31 -3.32
CA ALA A 176 -20.66 -1.75 -2.00
C ALA A 176 -22.09 -1.22 -1.87
N ILE A 177 -22.85 -1.79 -0.94
CA ILE A 177 -24.18 -1.34 -0.54
C ILE A 177 -23.99 -0.39 0.65
N ASN A 178 -24.58 0.81 0.59
CA ASN A 178 -24.45 1.84 1.64
C ASN A 178 -23.01 2.32 1.89
N TYR A 179 -22.23 2.55 0.81
CA TYR A 179 -20.93 3.22 0.91
C TYR A 179 -21.10 4.62 1.54
N TYR A 180 -20.75 4.77 2.81
CA TYR A 180 -21.08 5.95 3.61
C TYR A 180 -20.11 7.14 3.44
N ARG A 181 -19.01 6.93 2.70
CA ARG A 181 -18.03 7.97 2.36
C ARG A 181 -18.27 8.50 0.94
N ASP A 182 -17.49 9.51 0.56
CA ASP A 182 -17.49 10.03 -0.81
C ASP A 182 -16.70 9.09 -1.73
N ALA A 183 -17.42 8.21 -2.44
CA ALA A 183 -16.83 7.23 -3.35
C ALA A 183 -15.98 7.87 -4.45
N GLN A 184 -16.31 9.07 -4.92
CA GLN A 184 -15.53 9.73 -5.96
C GLN A 184 -14.19 10.21 -5.41
N LYS A 185 -14.18 10.81 -4.22
CA LYS A 185 -12.92 11.20 -3.55
C LYS A 185 -12.03 10.01 -3.22
N ASP A 186 -12.63 8.91 -2.75
CA ASP A 186 -11.87 7.71 -2.43
C ASP A 186 -11.30 7.04 -3.70
N LYS A 187 -12.02 7.07 -4.83
CA LYS A 187 -11.46 6.66 -6.14
C LYS A 187 -10.28 7.53 -6.57
N GLU A 188 -10.43 8.85 -6.47
CA GLU A 188 -9.36 9.78 -6.82
C GLU A 188 -8.12 9.58 -5.95
N PHE A 189 -8.33 9.32 -4.65
CA PHE A 189 -7.27 8.97 -3.72
C PHE A 189 -6.54 7.68 -4.13
N LEU A 190 -7.25 6.61 -4.46
CA LEU A 190 -6.61 5.35 -4.88
C LEU A 190 -5.83 5.50 -6.18
N ILE A 191 -6.33 6.29 -7.13
CA ILE A 191 -5.62 6.61 -8.37
C ILE A 191 -4.34 7.40 -8.06
N PHE A 192 -4.45 8.42 -7.20
CA PHE A 192 -3.32 9.20 -6.72
C PHE A 192 -2.26 8.30 -6.06
N LEU A 193 -2.67 7.49 -5.07
CA LEU A 193 -1.76 6.69 -4.25
C LEU A 193 -1.07 5.62 -5.10
N GLY A 194 -1.80 4.96 -5.99
CA GLY A 194 -1.22 4.00 -6.93
C GLY A 194 -0.20 4.65 -7.88
N ARG A 195 -0.48 5.86 -8.38
CA ARG A 195 0.49 6.61 -9.20
C ARG A 195 1.71 7.02 -8.38
N PHE A 196 1.52 7.51 -7.16
CA PHE A 196 2.61 7.91 -6.28
C PHE A 196 3.50 6.71 -5.91
N ARG A 197 2.91 5.56 -5.56
CA ARG A 197 3.63 4.31 -5.34
C ARG A 197 4.48 3.92 -6.56
N ASN A 198 3.90 4.02 -7.77
CA ASN A 198 4.63 3.69 -9.00
C ASN A 198 5.86 4.58 -9.21
N THR A 199 5.79 5.86 -8.84
CA THR A 199 6.96 6.74 -8.99
C THR A 199 8.09 6.37 -8.02
N ILE A 200 7.81 5.75 -6.88
CA ILE A 200 8.86 5.30 -5.96
C ILE A 200 9.81 4.30 -6.65
N HIS A 201 9.29 3.42 -7.51
CA HIS A 201 10.09 2.45 -8.27
C HIS A 201 10.94 3.11 -9.39
N THR A 202 10.60 4.33 -9.81
CA THR A 202 11.28 5.09 -10.86
C THR A 202 12.06 6.29 -10.30
N ASN A 203 12.56 6.19 -9.06
CA ASN A 203 13.26 7.28 -8.36
C ASN A 203 12.46 8.59 -8.34
N PHE A 204 11.16 8.47 -8.10
CA PHE A 204 10.16 9.54 -8.12
C PHE A 204 9.93 10.20 -9.49
N ILE A 205 10.38 9.61 -10.61
CA ILE A 205 10.07 10.12 -11.95
C ILE A 205 8.68 9.66 -12.39
N TYR A 206 7.79 10.58 -12.71
CA TYR A 206 6.45 10.26 -13.19
C TYR A 206 6.41 10.10 -14.71
N TYR A 207 5.73 9.05 -15.18
CA TYR A 207 5.42 8.84 -16.59
C TYR A 207 3.91 8.74 -16.76
N GLY A 208 3.31 9.68 -17.48
CA GLY A 208 1.86 9.71 -17.67
C GLY A 208 1.32 11.11 -17.97
N LYS A 209 0.00 11.26 -17.93
CA LYS A 209 -0.65 12.57 -18.09
C LYS A 209 -0.45 13.40 -16.84
N ASP A 210 -0.06 14.66 -17.03
CA ASP A 210 0.11 15.64 -15.95
C ASP A 210 -1.13 15.69 -15.04
N PHE A 211 -0.87 15.76 -13.74
CA PHE A 211 -1.89 15.60 -12.72
C PHE A 211 -1.41 16.23 -11.41
N GLU A 212 -2.35 16.83 -10.66
CA GLU A 212 -2.10 17.35 -9.33
C GLU A 212 -3.10 16.77 -8.34
N TYR A 213 -2.64 16.57 -7.11
CA TYR A 213 -3.47 16.06 -6.03
C TYR A 213 -3.21 16.79 -4.73
N ARG A 214 -4.27 17.05 -3.98
CA ARG A 214 -4.19 17.66 -2.65
C ARG A 214 -4.70 16.66 -1.63
N PHE A 215 -3.90 16.43 -0.60
CA PHE A 215 -4.23 15.55 0.51
C PHE A 215 -4.01 16.30 1.83
N GLY A 216 -5.10 16.73 2.46
CA GLY A 216 -5.03 17.70 3.55
C GLY A 216 -4.31 18.97 3.09
N HIS A 217 -3.23 19.34 3.78
CA HIS A 217 -2.39 20.48 3.42
C HIS A 217 -1.23 20.11 2.45
N ALA A 218 -1.05 18.83 2.13
CA ALA A 218 -0.05 18.39 1.18
C ALA A 218 -0.51 18.60 -0.27
N HIS A 219 0.40 19.01 -1.13
CA HIS A 219 0.15 19.21 -2.55
C HIS A 219 1.20 18.47 -3.36
N PHE A 220 0.75 17.56 -4.22
CA PHE A 220 1.59 16.74 -5.10
C PHE A 220 1.39 17.17 -6.54
N LYS A 221 2.51 17.34 -7.25
CA LYS A 221 2.56 17.70 -8.67
C LYS A 221 3.28 16.61 -9.46
N PHE A 222 2.54 16.00 -10.37
CA PHE A 222 3.02 14.96 -11.28
C PHE A 222 3.10 15.56 -12.69
N GLU A 223 4.32 15.68 -13.21
CA GLU A 223 4.58 16.18 -14.56
C GLU A 223 5.31 15.07 -15.34
N ASN A 224 4.91 14.82 -16.59
CA ASN A 224 5.48 13.74 -17.39
C ASN A 224 7.01 13.86 -17.53
N SER A 225 7.71 12.74 -17.34
CA SER A 225 9.16 12.61 -17.39
C SER A 225 9.92 13.51 -16.41
N LYS A 226 9.28 13.93 -15.31
CA LYS A 226 9.90 14.75 -14.26
C LYS A 226 9.76 14.11 -12.89
N LEU A 227 10.64 14.51 -11.97
CA LEU A 227 10.53 14.18 -10.56
C LEU A 227 9.22 14.74 -9.99
N VAL A 228 8.47 13.91 -9.28
CA VAL A 228 7.29 14.33 -8.52
C VAL A 228 7.73 15.36 -7.50
N LYS A 229 7.06 16.51 -7.51
CA LYS A 229 7.27 17.55 -6.52
C LYS A 229 6.12 17.48 -5.52
N TRP A 230 6.41 17.54 -4.23
CA TRP A 230 5.38 17.71 -3.23
C TRP A 230 5.81 18.68 -2.15
N ILE A 231 4.82 19.40 -1.62
CA ILE A 231 4.96 20.19 -0.41
C ILE A 231 4.38 19.35 0.71
N ASP A 232 5.24 18.95 1.64
CA ASP A 232 4.83 18.29 2.88
C ASP A 232 4.61 19.36 3.96
N PRO A 233 3.35 19.58 4.40
CA PRO A 233 3.04 20.55 5.44
C PRO A 233 3.56 20.11 6.82
N PHE A 234 4.01 18.86 6.96
CA PHE A 234 4.45 18.27 8.23
C PHE A 234 5.97 18.32 8.46
N GLU A 235 6.72 19.12 7.68
CA GLU A 235 8.20 19.03 7.61
C GLU A 235 8.64 17.62 7.13
N PRO A 236 9.93 17.25 6.95
CA PRO A 236 10.28 15.87 6.55
C PRO A 236 10.03 14.86 7.71
N SER A 237 8.76 14.57 7.94
CA SER A 237 8.21 13.67 8.97
C SER A 237 7.51 12.48 8.30
N PRO A 238 7.50 11.28 8.90
CA PRO A 238 6.74 10.14 8.39
C PRO A 238 5.21 10.33 8.50
N LYS A 239 4.73 11.39 9.18
CA LYS A 239 3.31 11.72 9.37
C LYS A 239 2.49 11.69 8.08
N LEU A 240 2.99 12.29 6.99
CA LEU A 240 2.28 12.29 5.70
C LEU A 240 1.99 10.87 5.22
N TYR A 241 2.99 9.97 5.28
CA TYR A 241 2.83 8.58 4.88
C TYR A 241 1.81 7.85 5.76
N PHE A 242 1.81 8.08 7.06
CA PHE A 242 0.79 7.48 7.95
C PHE A 242 -0.62 7.97 7.65
N TYR A 243 -0.80 9.25 7.34
CA TYR A 243 -2.11 9.75 6.95
C TYR A 243 -2.59 9.13 5.64
N LEU A 244 -1.68 8.89 4.67
CA LEU A 244 -2.00 8.14 3.45
C LEU A 244 -2.43 6.71 3.77
N LEU A 245 -1.71 6.02 4.66
CA LEU A 245 -2.04 4.66 5.12
C LEU A 245 -3.39 4.63 5.86
N GLY A 246 -3.67 5.64 6.70
CA GLY A 246 -4.95 5.78 7.39
C GLY A 246 -6.12 5.92 6.41
N GLN A 247 -5.97 6.75 5.37
CA GLN A 247 -6.97 6.86 4.31
C GLN A 247 -7.18 5.54 3.55
N LEU A 248 -6.10 4.79 3.29
CA LEU A 248 -6.17 3.46 2.66
C LEU A 248 -6.93 2.46 3.55
N LYS A 249 -6.64 2.46 4.86
CA LYS A 249 -7.34 1.65 5.87
C LYS A 249 -8.82 1.98 5.93
N ASP A 250 -9.18 3.26 5.95
CA ASP A 250 -10.57 3.67 6.00
C ASP A 250 -11.34 3.19 4.76
N ILE A 251 -10.76 3.31 3.58
CA ILE A 251 -11.36 2.82 2.33
C ILE A 251 -11.58 1.30 2.40
N TRP A 252 -10.57 0.56 2.87
CA TRP A 252 -10.71 -0.89 3.10
C TRP A 252 -11.83 -1.20 4.08
N THR A 253 -11.88 -0.50 5.21
CA THR A 253 -12.93 -0.62 6.23
C THR A 253 -14.32 -0.45 5.63
N VAL A 254 -14.50 0.52 4.75
CA VAL A 254 -15.80 0.74 4.09
C VAL A 254 -16.12 -0.38 3.12
N PHE A 255 -15.15 -0.87 2.35
CA PHE A 255 -15.40 -2.01 1.45
C PHE A 255 -15.85 -3.25 2.22
N VAL A 256 -15.14 -3.63 3.29
CA VAL A 256 -15.48 -4.85 4.04
C VAL A 256 -16.81 -4.74 4.78
N ASN A 257 -17.23 -3.53 5.17
CA ASN A 257 -18.51 -3.30 5.84
C ASN A 257 -19.68 -3.12 4.87
N ALA A 258 -19.44 -2.62 3.66
CA ALA A 258 -20.47 -2.34 2.66
C ALA A 258 -20.77 -3.54 1.75
N ILE A 259 -19.95 -4.59 1.81
CA ILE A 259 -20.08 -5.78 0.95
C ILE A 259 -20.30 -6.99 1.85
N ASN A 260 -21.52 -7.53 1.81
CA ASN A 260 -21.87 -8.73 2.56
C ASN A 260 -21.19 -9.95 1.95
N HIS A 261 -20.40 -10.65 2.77
CA HIS A 261 -19.82 -11.95 2.46
C HIS A 261 -19.56 -12.64 3.79
N ASP A 262 -20.19 -13.77 4.08
CA ASP A 262 -20.11 -14.36 5.43
C ASP A 262 -19.00 -15.42 5.55
N SER A 263 -18.58 -15.99 4.42
CA SER A 263 -17.56 -17.03 4.39
C SER A 263 -16.17 -16.48 4.70
N LEU A 264 -15.30 -17.35 5.22
CA LEU A 264 -13.88 -17.09 5.36
C LEU A 264 -13.24 -16.86 3.98
N ILE A 265 -12.43 -15.81 3.86
CA ILE A 265 -11.59 -15.57 2.68
C ILE A 265 -10.14 -15.79 3.11
N PRO A 266 -9.53 -16.95 2.81
CA PRO A 266 -8.22 -17.29 3.35
C PRO A 266 -7.12 -16.41 2.77
N TYR A 267 -6.13 -16.07 3.59
CA TYR A 267 -4.84 -15.57 3.12
C TYR A 267 -4.08 -16.65 2.33
N PRO A 268 -3.34 -16.31 1.26
CA PRO A 268 -2.66 -17.30 0.40
C PRO A 268 -1.45 -18.05 1.03
N ASP A 269 -1.15 -17.89 2.33
CA ASP A 269 0.16 -18.28 2.90
C ASP A 269 0.36 -19.77 3.18
N LEU A 270 -0.68 -20.62 3.15
CA LEU A 270 -0.54 -21.99 3.65
C LEU A 270 0.45 -22.88 2.85
N GLU A 271 0.99 -22.40 1.71
CA GLU A 271 1.90 -23.15 0.85
C GLU A 271 3.31 -22.55 0.71
N GLN A 272 3.62 -21.41 1.33
CA GLN A 272 4.91 -20.69 1.15
C GLN A 272 5.82 -20.65 2.40
N GLU A 273 5.36 -21.18 3.54
CA GLU A 273 6.18 -21.44 4.75
C GLU A 273 6.93 -22.77 4.66
#